data_AF-A0A4R8UWP8-F1
#
_entry.id   AF-A0A4R8UWP8-F1
#
_cell.length_a   1.000
_cell.length_b   1.000
_cell.length_c   1.000
_cell.angle_alpha   90.00
_cell.angle_beta   90.00
_cell.angle_gamma   90.00
#
_symmetry.space_group_name_H-M   'P 1'
#
loop_
_entity.id
_entity.type
_entity.pdbx_description
1 polymer ?
#
loop_
_entity_poly.entity_id
_entity_poly.type
_entity_poly.pdbx_seq_one_letter_code
_entity_poly.pdbx_strand_id
1 'polypeptide(L)' 'MTGPLKTLADVEKLTFDWLDWYNNRRLHSALGNMPPEEYERNYYAETNGPINVEAANKTAA' A
#
# COMPACT_ATOMS: atom_id res chain seq x y z
N MET A 1 -6.11 -20.37 4.55
CA MET A 1 -5.33 -20.87 5.69
C MET A 1 -6.30 -21.45 6.71
N THR A 2 -6.34 -22.76 6.89
CA THR A 2 -7.26 -23.41 7.83
C THR A 2 -6.50 -24.56 8.49
N GLY A 3 -5.77 -24.21 9.56
CA GLY A 3 -5.01 -25.14 10.39
C GLY A 3 -4.67 -24.50 11.74
N PRO A 4 -4.38 -25.27 12.79
CA PRO A 4 -4.04 -24.72 14.09
C PRO A 4 -2.75 -23.91 14.01
N LEU A 5 -2.72 -22.72 14.61
CA LEU A 5 -1.51 -21.91 14.78
C LEU A 5 -0.67 -22.54 15.89
N LYS A 6 0.49 -23.11 15.57
CA LYS A 6 1.33 -23.86 16.52
C LYS A 6 2.68 -23.21 16.77
N THR A 7 3.13 -22.39 15.83
CA THR A 7 4.44 -21.74 15.83
C THR A 7 4.30 -20.24 15.60
N LEU A 8 5.37 -19.50 15.92
CA LEU A 8 5.44 -18.07 15.58
C LEU A 8 5.29 -17.85 14.07
N ALA A 9 5.93 -18.70 13.27
CA ALA A 9 5.87 -18.63 11.80
C ALA A 9 4.42 -18.76 11.26
N ASP A 10 3.56 -19.54 11.91
CA ASP A 10 2.15 -19.66 11.52
C ASP A 10 1.41 -18.33 11.71
N VAL A 11 1.69 -17.63 12.82
CA VAL A 11 1.08 -16.33 13.16
C VAL A 11 1.59 -15.25 12.22
N GLU A 12 2.90 -15.21 11.97
CA GLU A 12 3.51 -14.29 11.02
C GLU A 12 2.90 -14.46 9.63
N LYS A 13 2.79 -15.71 9.15
CA LYS A 13 2.18 -15.98 7.86
C LYS A 13 0.71 -15.55 7.82
N LEU A 14 -0.07 -15.84 8.87
CA LEU A 14 -1.47 -15.42 8.91
C LEU A 14 -1.60 -13.89 8.88
N THR A 15 -0.71 -13.21 9.59
CA THR A 15 -0.66 -11.75 9.64
C THR A 15 -0.31 -11.17 8.27
N PHE A 16 0.68 -11.73 7.57
CA PHE A 16 1.04 -11.30 6.22
C PHE A 16 -0.07 -11.57 5.20
N ASP A 17 -0.70 -12.75 5.24
CA ASP A 17 -1.82 -13.08 4.37
C ASP A 17 -3.02 -12.13 4.63
N TRP A 18 -3.29 -11.77 5.89
CA TRP A 18 -4.32 -10.80 6.24
C TRP A 18 -3.97 -9.39 5.76
N LEU A 19 -2.72 -8.94 5.96
CA LEU A 19 -2.24 -7.64 5.50
C LEU A 19 -2.33 -7.51 3.98
N ASP A 20 -1.93 -8.53 3.23
CA ASP A 20 -2.04 -8.54 1.77
C ASP A 20 -3.50 -8.39 1.33
N TRP A 21 -4.40 -9.18 1.91
CA TRP A 21 -5.82 -9.06 1.58
C TRP A 21 -6.37 -7.68 1.94
N TYR A 22 -6.05 -7.17 3.14
CA TYR A 22 -6.57 -5.90 3.62
C TYR A 22 -6.10 -4.73 2.76
N ASN A 23 -4.81 -4.67 2.42
CA ASN A 23 -4.23 -3.54 1.69
C ASN A 23 -4.49 -3.62 0.18
N ASN A 24 -4.40 -4.81 -0.41
CA ASN A 24 -4.36 -4.97 -1.86
C ASN A 24 -5.67 -5.47 -2.48
N ARG A 25 -6.60 -6.05 -1.70
CA ARG A 25 -7.77 -6.76 -2.24
C ARG A 25 -9.10 -6.36 -1.62
N ARG A 26 -9.10 -5.86 -0.38
CA ARG A 26 -10.33 -5.46 0.32
C ARG A 26 -10.84 -4.15 -0.24
N LEU A 27 -12.03 -4.17 -0.84
CA LEU A 27 -12.73 -2.95 -1.23
C LEU A 27 -13.28 -2.22 0.00
N HIS A 28 -12.97 -0.93 0.13
CA HIS A 28 -13.38 -0.12 1.28
C HIS A 28 -14.36 0.99 0.86
N SER A 29 -15.60 0.96 1.36
CA SER A 29 -16.65 1.89 0.95
C SER A 29 -16.32 3.37 1.24
N ALA A 30 -15.69 3.65 2.38
CA ALA A 30 -15.20 5.00 2.70
C ALA A 30 -14.10 5.52 1.73
N LEU A 31 -13.42 4.62 1.02
CA LEU A 31 -12.40 4.94 0.00
C LEU A 31 -12.99 4.89 -1.43
N GLY A 32 -14.31 4.91 -1.56
CA GLY A 32 -14.97 4.78 -2.87
C GLY A 32 -14.96 3.35 -3.43
N ASN A 33 -14.94 2.34 -2.56
CA ASN A 33 -14.79 0.92 -2.92
C ASN A 33 -13.45 0.60 -3.61
N MET A 34 -12.38 1.25 -3.18
CA MET A 34 -11.01 1.02 -3.63
C MET A 34 -10.20 0.30 -2.53
N PRO A 35 -9.20 -0.53 -2.90
CA PRO A 35 -8.23 -1.03 -1.93
C PRO A 35 -7.42 0.10 -1.29
N PRO A 36 -7.05 -0.01 0.00
CA PRO A 36 -6.23 0.99 0.69
C PRO A 36 -4.93 1.36 -0.05
N GLU A 37 -4.21 0.37 -0.59
CA GLU A 37 -2.96 0.61 -1.32
C GLU A 37 -3.16 1.49 -2.57
N GLU A 38 -4.26 1.27 -3.29
CA GLU A 38 -4.57 2.07 -4.47
C GLU A 38 -5.00 3.48 -4.12
N TYR A 39 -5.77 3.65 -3.05
CA TYR A 39 -6.16 4.96 -2.55
C TYR A 39 -4.92 5.80 -2.16
N GLU A 40 -4.01 5.23 -1.37
CA GLU A 40 -2.77 5.91 -0.96
C GLU A 40 -1.89 6.24 -2.18
N ARG A 41 -1.73 5.29 -3.12
CA ARG A 41 -0.96 5.54 -4.35
C ARG A 41 -1.51 6.72 -5.15
N ASN A 42 -2.83 6.82 -5.30
CA ASN A 42 -3.46 7.93 -5.99
C ASN A 42 -3.24 9.25 -5.23
N TYR A 43 -3.43 9.23 -3.90
CA TYR A 43 -3.18 10.38 -3.04
C TYR A 43 -1.74 10.91 -3.16
N TYR A 44 -0.73 10.05 -3.14
CA TYR A 44 0.67 10.48 -3.30
C TYR A 44 1.02 10.90 -4.73
N ALA A 45 0.41 10.29 -5.76
CA ALA A 45 0.60 10.73 -7.13
C ALA A 45 0.08 12.17 -7.34
N GLU A 46 -1.05 12.52 -6.71
CA GLU A 46 -1.60 13.87 -6.71
C GLU A 46 -0.79 14.83 -5.85
N THR A 47 -0.38 14.39 -4.65
CA THR A 47 0.28 15.24 -3.64
C THR A 47 1.73 15.55 -3.99
N ASN A 48 2.49 14.58 -4.50
CA ASN A 48 3.91 14.78 -4.79
C ASN A 48 4.16 15.40 -6.17
N GLY A 49 3.13 15.42 -7.04
CA GLY A 49 3.28 15.78 -8.45
C GLY A 49 4.41 15.00 -9.15
N PRO A 50 4.67 15.25 -10.43
CA PRO A 50 5.97 14.88 -10.99
C PRO A 50 7.05 15.67 -10.24
N ILE A 51 8.03 14.98 -9.64
CA ILE A 51 9.26 15.66 -9.22
C ILE A 51 9.78 16.38 -10.47
N ASN A 52 9.79 17.71 -10.44
CA ASN A 52 10.32 18.49 -11.53
C ASN A 52 11.86 18.44 -11.48
N VAL A 53 12.39 17.27 -11.82
CA VAL A 53 13.83 16.96 -11.84
C VAL A 53 14.59 17.91 -12.78
N GLU A 54 13.91 18.49 -13.77
CA GLU A 54 14.48 19.55 -14.62
C GLU A 54 14.70 20.88 -13.89
N ALA A 55 13.83 21.24 -12.94
CA ALA A 55 14.01 22.43 -12.11
C ALA A 55 15.14 22.23 -11.07
N ALA A 56 15.23 21.03 -10.50
CA ALA A 56 16.30 20.66 -9.57
C ALA A 56 17.69 20.65 -10.25
N ASN A 57 17.77 20.17 -11.50
CA ASN A 57 19.04 20.08 -12.24
C ASN A 57 19.51 21.41 -12.85
N LYS A 58 18.63 22.41 -13.03
CA LYS A 58 19.01 23.75 -13.50
C LYS A 58 19.57 24.66 -12.40
N THR A 59 19.40 24.30 -11.13
CA THR A 59 19.90 25.09 -9.99
C THR A 59 21.29 24.61 -9.53
N ALA A 60 21.81 23.54 -10.15
CA ALA A 60 23.09 22.90 -9.83
C ALA A 60 24.21 23.20 -10.85
N ALA A 61 24.05 24.22 -11.71
CA ALA A 61 25.03 24.65 -12.70
C ALA A 61 25.40 26.12 -12.53
#